data_AF-A0A1V6JLY7-F1
#
_entry.id   AF-A0A1V6JLY7-F1
#
_cell.length_a   1.000
_cell.length_b   1.000
_cell.length_c   1.000
_cell.angle_alpha   90.00
_cell.angle_beta   90.00
_cell.angle_gamma   90.00
#
_symmetry.space_group_name_H-M   'P 1'
#
loop_
_entity.id
_entity.type
_entity.pdbx_description
1 polymer ?
#
loop_
_entity_poly.entity_id
_entity_poly.type
_entity_poly.pdbx_seq_one_letter_code
_entity_poly.pdbx_strand_id
1 'polypeptide(L)'
;MRTLKPLFLIICVLFALTTTVKSQQQVAEFLKGNVKDANTLATAYMEPFGKMFGTSLNGGWYQAARPHKLLGFNVSFVTSVATVPISAKTFDVSKLNLENLVLADPQNNIAQTISGKNTVGPRVLYRDEPALGFDLPKGARLPFTFMPMLQAGIGLPFHSEITVRFLPTVNVPKIGSVKLWGVGVKNEFKEFIPGLKLVPIDLSVMLGYTKFASAFNISYKPDPADIPSGHTASEFNDQKLVLDASGFTARLLVGKSLPFVSAYVGLGYSTAKTDFGLKGNYPIGIAPLYTSVEKDPIMMQYTHNGFSGNIGFRVRLGVLAFNADYTLGEYALYSAGIGISFR
;
A
#
# COMPACT_ATOMS: atom_id res chain seq x y z
N MET A 1 -9.21 2.78 36.38
CA MET A 1 -9.14 2.46 34.93
C MET A 1 -10.49 2.72 34.25
N ARG A 2 -10.84 3.98 33.95
CA ARG A 2 -12.08 4.32 33.23
C ARG A 2 -11.95 5.67 32.52
N THR A 3 -11.16 5.79 31.44
CA THR A 3 -11.13 7.02 30.61
C THR A 3 -10.47 6.89 29.22
N LEU A 4 -10.32 5.69 28.65
CA LEU A 4 -9.76 5.53 27.28
C LEU A 4 -10.80 5.21 26.19
N LYS A 5 -12.09 5.14 26.54
CA LYS A 5 -13.18 4.86 25.60
C LYS A 5 -13.64 6.03 24.70
N PRO A 6 -13.49 7.33 25.05
CA PRO A 6 -14.02 8.39 24.18
C PRO A 6 -13.11 8.70 22.98
N LEU A 7 -11.81 8.35 23.00
CA LEU A 7 -10.89 8.66 21.89
C LEU A 7 -11.01 7.65 20.72
N PHE A 8 -11.35 6.40 21.00
CA PHE A 8 -11.56 5.37 19.96
C PHE A 8 -12.90 5.54 19.22
N LEU A 9 -13.90 6.14 19.89
CA LEU A 9 -15.22 6.41 19.32
C LEU A 9 -15.19 7.58 18.31
N ILE A 10 -14.31 8.57 18.52
CA ILE A 10 -14.15 9.73 17.63
C ILE A 10 -13.50 9.32 16.29
N ILE A 11 -12.64 8.30 16.28
CA ILE A 11 -12.00 7.76 15.05
C ILE A 11 -13.01 6.95 14.22
N CYS A 12 -13.97 6.28 14.85
CA CYS A 12 -15.00 5.51 14.14
C CYS A 12 -16.14 6.37 13.57
N VAL A 13 -16.44 7.52 14.18
CA VAL A 13 -17.52 8.42 13.73
C VAL A 13 -17.15 9.21 12.46
N LEU A 14 -15.87 9.45 12.21
CA LEU A 14 -15.39 10.11 10.99
C LEU A 14 -15.50 9.26 9.71
N PHE A 15 -15.77 7.96 9.82
CA PHE A 15 -15.96 7.06 8.67
C PHE A 15 -17.42 6.71 8.36
N ALA A 16 -18.37 7.23 9.14
CA ALA A 16 -19.78 6.85 9.07
C ALA A 16 -20.68 7.83 8.28
N LEU A 17 -20.14 8.94 7.77
CA LEU A 17 -20.91 9.98 7.09
C LEU A 17 -20.40 10.19 5.66
N THR A 18 -20.89 9.40 4.70
CA THR A 18 -21.24 9.85 3.34
C THR A 18 -22.02 8.78 2.56
N THR A 19 -23.34 8.97 2.51
CA THR A 19 -24.27 8.78 1.36
C THR A 19 -24.21 7.48 0.54
N THR A 20 -25.18 6.59 0.78
CA THR A 20 -25.33 5.26 0.15
C THR A 20 -26.28 5.16 -1.04
N VAL A 21 -26.64 6.25 -1.74
CA VAL A 21 -27.66 6.16 -2.83
C VAL A 21 -27.20 6.70 -4.20
N LYS A 22 -26.08 7.42 -4.31
CA LYS A 22 -25.60 7.95 -5.62
C LYS A 22 -24.33 7.31 -6.18
N SER A 23 -23.62 6.49 -5.42
CA SER A 23 -22.40 5.82 -5.92
C SER A 23 -22.69 4.66 -6.88
N GLN A 24 -23.83 3.98 -6.73
CA GLN A 24 -24.21 2.85 -7.59
C GLN A 24 -24.47 3.29 -9.03
N GLN A 25 -25.11 4.44 -9.23
CA GLN A 25 -25.41 5.00 -10.55
C GLN A 25 -24.14 5.45 -11.28
N GLN A 26 -23.17 6.04 -10.56
CA GLN A 26 -21.87 6.42 -11.11
C GLN A 26 -20.98 5.21 -11.45
N VAL A 27 -21.02 4.14 -10.64
CA VAL A 27 -20.30 2.88 -10.95
C VAL A 27 -20.93 2.19 -12.16
N ALA A 28 -22.26 2.21 -12.27
CA ALA A 28 -22.99 1.68 -13.41
C ALA A 28 -22.73 2.46 -14.72
N GLU A 29 -22.69 3.79 -14.67
CA GLU A 29 -22.30 4.63 -15.82
C GLU A 29 -20.83 4.41 -16.20
N PHE A 30 -19.94 4.31 -15.21
CA PHE A 30 -18.53 4.00 -15.42
C PHE A 30 -18.31 2.65 -16.13
N LEU A 31 -19.12 1.63 -15.81
CA LEU A 31 -19.04 0.30 -16.43
C LEU A 31 -19.74 0.20 -17.80
N LYS A 32 -20.57 1.18 -18.18
CA LYS A 32 -21.13 1.28 -19.54
C LYS A 32 -20.09 1.72 -20.56
N GLY A 33 -19.10 2.52 -20.14
CA GLY A 33 -17.92 2.81 -20.95
C GLY A 33 -17.00 1.62 -20.82
N ASN A 34 -17.05 0.70 -21.78
CA ASN A 34 -16.25 -0.52 -21.91
C ASN A 34 -15.27 -0.75 -20.74
N VAL A 35 -15.40 -1.89 -20.05
CA VAL A 35 -14.59 -2.35 -18.91
C VAL A 35 -13.10 -1.97 -19.02
N LYS A 36 -12.53 -1.92 -20.23
CA LYS A 36 -11.18 -1.42 -20.50
C LYS A 36 -10.92 0.05 -20.14
N ASP A 37 -11.73 0.99 -20.60
CA ASP A 37 -11.56 2.43 -20.31
C ASP A 37 -11.82 2.70 -18.83
N ALA A 38 -12.83 2.02 -18.27
CA ALA A 38 -13.10 1.99 -16.84
C ALA A 38 -11.85 1.52 -16.05
N ASN A 39 -11.28 0.37 -16.39
CA ASN A 39 -10.09 -0.14 -15.70
C ASN A 39 -8.89 0.83 -15.85
N THR A 40 -8.73 1.47 -17.01
CA THR A 40 -7.66 2.44 -17.28
C THR A 40 -7.80 3.68 -16.41
N LEU A 41 -8.99 4.29 -16.36
CA LEU A 41 -9.28 5.44 -15.51
C LEU A 41 -9.18 5.11 -14.02
N ALA A 42 -9.68 3.94 -13.60
CA ALA A 42 -9.55 3.47 -12.22
C ALA A 42 -8.09 3.29 -11.83
N THR A 43 -7.28 2.71 -12.72
CA THR A 43 -5.83 2.52 -12.51
C THR A 43 -5.13 3.86 -12.32
N ALA A 44 -5.38 4.84 -13.20
CA ALA A 44 -4.79 6.18 -13.07
C ALA A 44 -5.25 6.90 -11.79
N TYR A 45 -6.53 6.77 -11.44
CA TYR A 45 -7.09 7.38 -10.22
C TYR A 45 -6.48 6.79 -8.94
N MET A 46 -6.26 5.48 -8.89
CA MET A 46 -5.79 4.75 -7.71
C MET A 46 -4.26 4.59 -7.64
N GLU A 47 -3.51 5.04 -8.64
CA GLU A 47 -2.05 4.94 -8.70
C GLU A 47 -1.30 5.37 -7.42
N PRO A 48 -1.54 6.55 -6.81
CA PRO A 48 -0.82 6.93 -5.62
C PRO A 48 -1.12 6.02 -4.43
N PHE A 49 -2.33 5.46 -4.32
CA PHE A 49 -2.64 4.48 -3.27
C PHE A 49 -1.80 3.21 -3.48
N GLY A 50 -1.79 2.65 -4.69
CA GLY A 50 -1.03 1.44 -5.00
C GLY A 50 0.46 1.61 -4.72
N LYS A 51 1.05 2.71 -5.19
CA LYS A 51 2.47 3.02 -4.97
C LYS A 51 2.80 3.29 -3.49
N MET A 52 2.00 4.08 -2.78
CA MET A 52 2.20 4.32 -1.33
C MET A 52 2.10 3.02 -0.52
N PHE A 53 1.09 2.20 -0.82
CA PHE A 53 0.84 0.94 -0.11
C PHE A 53 2.03 -0.01 -0.26
N GLY A 54 2.49 -0.21 -1.50
CA GLY A 54 3.69 -0.98 -1.79
C GLY A 54 4.94 -0.42 -1.11
N THR A 55 5.16 0.91 -1.16
CA THR A 55 6.29 1.57 -0.48
C THR A 55 6.28 1.36 1.03
N SER A 56 5.10 1.38 1.66
CA SER A 56 4.97 1.14 3.11
C SER A 56 5.51 -0.23 3.51
N LEU A 57 5.38 -1.24 2.65
CA LEU A 57 5.94 -2.57 2.91
C LEU A 57 7.47 -2.54 3.00
N ASN A 58 8.19 -1.60 2.40
CA ASN A 58 9.66 -1.58 2.45
C ASN A 58 10.23 -0.92 3.72
N GLY A 59 9.39 -0.33 4.57
CA GLY A 59 9.81 0.35 5.80
C GLY A 59 10.02 -0.57 7.00
N GLY A 60 10.69 -0.03 8.02
CA GLY A 60 10.73 -0.63 9.37
C GLY A 60 11.58 -1.90 9.51
N TRP A 61 12.53 -2.15 8.61
CA TRP A 61 13.31 -3.38 8.59
C TRP A 61 14.49 -3.44 9.56
N TYR A 62 14.98 -2.28 10.00
CA TYR A 62 16.16 -2.16 10.84
C TYR A 62 16.01 -0.95 11.78
N GLN A 63 16.75 -0.99 12.87
CA GLN A 63 16.76 0.04 13.93
C GLN A 63 18.18 0.51 14.27
N ALA A 64 19.18 -0.06 13.61
CA ALA A 64 20.60 0.27 13.70
C ALA A 64 21.31 -0.35 12.50
N ALA A 65 22.42 0.27 12.06
CA ALA A 65 23.33 -0.35 11.08
C ALA A 65 23.89 -1.66 11.66
N ARG A 66 24.43 -1.61 12.89
CA ARG A 66 24.98 -2.78 13.56
C ARG A 66 23.92 -3.87 13.82
N PRO A 67 24.20 -5.13 13.44
CA PRO A 67 23.44 -6.30 13.85
C PRO A 67 23.36 -6.50 15.37
N HIS A 68 22.36 -7.24 15.82
CA HIS A 68 22.34 -7.81 17.17
C HIS A 68 23.57 -8.71 17.39
N LYS A 69 24.07 -8.77 18.63
CA LYS A 69 25.12 -9.74 18.97
C LYS A 69 24.55 -11.15 18.90
N LEU A 70 25.41 -12.16 18.90
CA LEU A 70 25.01 -13.56 18.94
C LEU A 70 23.97 -13.82 20.04
N LEU A 71 22.80 -14.35 19.67
CA LEU A 71 21.62 -14.59 20.52
C LEU A 71 20.93 -13.35 21.10
N GLY A 72 21.49 -12.14 20.89
CA GLY A 72 20.77 -10.89 21.13
C GLY A 72 19.54 -10.83 20.22
N PHE A 73 18.41 -10.37 20.75
CA PHE A 73 17.14 -10.40 20.04
C PHE A 73 16.33 -9.14 20.25
N ASN A 74 15.34 -8.92 19.38
CA ASN A 74 14.29 -7.96 19.61
C ASN A 74 12.93 -8.54 19.22
N VAL A 75 11.89 -8.08 19.91
CA VAL A 75 10.49 -8.26 19.51
C VAL A 75 9.85 -6.89 19.56
N SER A 76 9.31 -6.43 18.43
CA SER A 76 8.89 -5.04 18.25
C SER A 76 7.58 -4.97 17.49
N PHE A 77 6.73 -4.05 17.92
CA PHE A 77 5.68 -3.53 17.06
C PHE A 77 6.29 -2.40 16.23
N VAL A 78 6.13 -2.49 14.91
CA VAL A 78 6.67 -1.53 13.97
C VAL A 78 5.55 -1.09 13.05
N THR A 79 5.58 0.19 12.69
CA THR A 79 4.69 0.74 11.68
C THR A 79 5.47 1.53 10.66
N SER A 80 4.95 1.54 9.44
CA SER A 80 5.42 2.39 8.36
C SER A 80 4.27 3.18 7.74
N VAL A 81 4.59 4.40 7.32
CA VAL A 81 3.66 5.36 6.71
C VAL A 81 4.31 5.92 5.46
N ALA A 82 3.72 5.67 4.29
CA ALA A 82 4.14 6.29 3.03
C ALA A 82 3.22 7.46 2.69
N THR A 83 3.80 8.56 2.23
CA THR A 83 3.07 9.79 1.87
C THR A 83 3.15 10.04 0.37
N VAL A 84 2.14 10.72 -0.18
CA VAL A 84 2.00 10.99 -1.61
C VAL A 84 2.75 12.26 -2.03
N PRO A 85 3.59 12.23 -3.08
CA PRO A 85 4.19 13.44 -3.65
C PRO A 85 3.15 14.29 -4.38
N ILE A 86 3.41 15.60 -4.51
CA ILE A 86 2.50 16.54 -5.18
C ILE A 86 2.23 16.13 -6.64
N SER A 87 3.26 15.63 -7.34
CA SER A 87 3.17 15.18 -8.74
C SER A 87 2.18 14.02 -8.95
N ALA A 88 1.91 13.19 -7.93
CA ALA A 88 1.01 12.06 -8.02
C ALA A 88 -0.43 12.37 -7.56
N LYS A 89 -0.74 13.64 -7.27
CA LYS A 89 -2.09 14.07 -6.86
C LYS A 89 -3.06 14.29 -8.03
N THR A 90 -2.54 14.33 -9.24
CA THR A 90 -3.29 14.54 -10.47
C THR A 90 -2.72 13.65 -11.57
N PHE A 91 -3.52 13.38 -12.59
CA PHE A 91 -3.07 12.70 -13.81
C PHE A 91 -3.66 13.39 -15.04
N ASP A 92 -3.00 13.21 -16.18
CA ASP A 92 -3.42 13.76 -17.46
C ASP A 92 -4.20 12.70 -18.23
N VAL A 93 -5.49 12.93 -18.41
CA VAL A 93 -6.43 12.01 -19.08
C VAL A 93 -6.07 11.81 -20.55
N SER A 94 -5.51 12.83 -21.21
CA SER A 94 -5.14 12.72 -22.63
C SER A 94 -3.99 11.75 -22.89
N LYS A 95 -3.28 11.31 -21.83
CA LYS A 95 -2.21 10.31 -21.91
C LYS A 95 -2.69 8.87 -21.72
N LEU A 96 -3.98 8.67 -21.44
CA LEU A 96 -4.52 7.35 -21.10
C LEU A 96 -4.96 6.50 -22.29
N ASN A 97 -4.88 7.01 -23.53
CA ASN A 97 -5.27 6.29 -24.76
C ASN A 97 -6.63 5.58 -24.65
N LEU A 98 -7.64 6.30 -24.16
CA LEU A 98 -9.00 5.78 -24.02
C LEU A 98 -9.61 5.47 -25.39
N GLU A 99 -10.31 4.34 -25.50
CA GLU A 99 -10.87 3.86 -26.76
C GLU A 99 -12.23 4.50 -27.05
N ASN A 100 -13.13 4.40 -26.08
CA ASN A 100 -14.55 4.73 -26.20
C ASN A 100 -14.90 6.06 -25.52
N LEU A 101 -14.04 6.55 -24.62
CA LEU A 101 -14.20 7.84 -23.96
C LEU A 101 -13.28 8.90 -24.56
N VAL A 102 -13.81 10.11 -24.70
CA VAL A 102 -13.06 11.29 -25.13
C VAL A 102 -13.31 12.46 -24.18
N LEU A 103 -12.33 13.35 -24.03
CA LEU A 103 -12.50 14.57 -23.26
C LEU A 103 -13.53 15.49 -23.94
N ALA A 104 -14.48 16.02 -23.16
CA ALA A 104 -15.43 17.03 -23.65
C ALA A 104 -14.72 18.34 -24.05
N ASP A 105 -13.67 18.70 -23.31
CA ASP A 105 -12.78 19.82 -23.61
C ASP A 105 -11.32 19.32 -23.53
N PRO A 106 -10.60 19.20 -24.66
CA PRO A 106 -9.20 18.78 -24.69
C PRO A 106 -8.25 19.67 -23.86
N GLN A 107 -8.60 20.93 -23.60
CA GLN A 107 -7.80 21.84 -22.78
C GLN A 107 -7.99 21.59 -21.28
N ASN A 108 -9.10 20.96 -20.89
CA ASN A 108 -9.36 20.52 -19.53
C ASN A 108 -9.06 19.02 -19.42
N ASN A 109 -7.78 18.65 -19.33
CA ASN A 109 -7.33 17.26 -19.33
C ASN A 109 -6.76 16.76 -17.99
N ILE A 110 -6.68 17.60 -16.96
CA ILE A 110 -6.09 17.24 -15.67
C ILE A 110 -7.16 16.76 -14.68
N ALA A 111 -7.13 15.47 -14.37
CA ALA A 111 -8.00 14.84 -13.38
C ALA A 111 -7.30 14.70 -12.01
N GLN A 112 -8.10 14.52 -10.96
CA GLN A 112 -7.60 14.25 -9.60
C GLN A 112 -7.33 12.75 -9.44
N THR A 113 -6.27 12.37 -8.73
CA THR A 113 -6.13 11.00 -8.20
C THR A 113 -6.91 10.87 -6.88
N ILE A 114 -6.96 9.67 -6.30
CA ILE A 114 -7.53 9.43 -4.96
C ILE A 114 -6.89 10.31 -3.86
N SER A 115 -5.63 10.71 -4.06
CA SER A 115 -4.87 11.61 -3.18
C SER A 115 -5.01 13.10 -3.54
N GLY A 116 -5.72 13.41 -4.62
CA GLY A 116 -5.95 14.74 -5.15
C GLY A 116 -6.91 15.60 -4.34
N LYS A 117 -7.17 16.80 -4.85
CA LYS A 117 -8.13 17.76 -4.26
C LYS A 117 -9.56 17.24 -4.43
N ASN A 118 -10.45 17.70 -3.56
CA ASN A 118 -11.88 17.41 -3.63
C ASN A 118 -12.57 18.33 -4.65
N THR A 119 -12.11 18.29 -5.90
CA THR A 119 -12.60 19.08 -7.02
C THR A 119 -13.00 18.14 -8.14
N VAL A 120 -14.12 18.43 -8.82
CA VAL A 120 -14.59 17.61 -9.94
C VAL A 120 -13.52 17.57 -11.02
N GLY A 121 -13.28 16.39 -11.58
CA GLY A 121 -12.37 16.22 -12.71
C GLY A 121 -12.99 16.69 -14.03
N PRO A 122 -12.26 16.58 -15.14
CA PRO A 122 -12.79 16.93 -16.44
C PRO A 122 -13.92 15.98 -16.85
N ARG A 123 -14.79 16.48 -17.74
CA ARG A 123 -15.90 15.70 -18.30
C ARG A 123 -15.42 14.84 -19.45
N VAL A 124 -15.84 13.58 -19.47
CA VAL A 124 -15.63 12.64 -20.58
C VAL A 124 -16.96 12.29 -21.22
N LEU A 125 -16.94 12.09 -22.53
CA LEU A 125 -18.09 11.75 -23.37
C LEU A 125 -17.85 10.40 -24.03
N TYR A 126 -18.94 9.68 -24.34
CA TYR A 126 -18.86 8.48 -25.17
C TYR A 126 -18.64 8.89 -26.63
N ARG A 127 -17.68 8.26 -27.31
CA ARG A 127 -17.33 8.56 -28.70
C ARG A 127 -18.51 8.37 -29.64
N ASP A 128 -19.26 7.28 -29.45
CA ASP A 128 -20.38 6.90 -30.31
C ASP A 128 -21.71 7.52 -29.87
N GLU A 129 -21.78 8.05 -28.65
CA GLU A 129 -22.96 8.76 -28.11
C GLU A 129 -22.55 10.03 -27.34
N PRO A 130 -22.11 11.11 -28.03
CA PRO A 130 -21.55 12.30 -27.37
C PRO A 130 -22.52 13.05 -26.45
N ALA A 131 -23.82 12.78 -26.56
CA ALA A 131 -24.84 13.30 -25.64
C ALA A 131 -24.75 12.66 -24.24
N LEU A 132 -24.14 11.48 -24.14
CA LEU A 132 -23.85 10.81 -22.88
C LEU A 132 -22.41 11.13 -22.43
N GLY A 133 -22.25 11.28 -21.12
CA GLY A 133 -20.94 11.53 -20.52
C GLY A 133 -21.05 11.77 -19.02
N PHE A 134 -19.90 11.77 -18.37
CA PHE A 134 -19.81 11.92 -16.92
C PHE A 134 -18.55 12.70 -16.55
N ASP A 135 -18.57 13.27 -15.35
CA ASP A 135 -17.41 13.97 -14.81
C ASP A 135 -16.50 12.99 -14.09
N LEU A 136 -15.19 13.07 -14.32
CA LEU A 136 -14.24 12.25 -13.59
C LEU A 136 -14.28 12.57 -12.09
N PRO A 137 -14.05 11.56 -11.23
CA PRO A 137 -14.28 11.68 -9.80
C PRO A 137 -13.39 12.73 -9.14
N LYS A 138 -13.90 13.28 -8.04
CA LYS A 138 -13.11 14.12 -7.12
C LYS A 138 -12.08 13.26 -6.39
N GLY A 139 -10.94 13.85 -6.04
CA GLY A 139 -10.00 13.19 -5.14
C GLY A 139 -10.54 13.09 -3.71
N ALA A 140 -10.22 12.00 -3.02
CA ALA A 140 -10.59 11.78 -1.61
C ALA A 140 -9.60 12.39 -0.60
N ARG A 141 -8.57 13.09 -1.09
CA ARG A 141 -7.48 13.66 -0.28
C ARG A 141 -6.75 12.62 0.58
N LEU A 142 -6.63 11.36 0.10
CA LEU A 142 -5.90 10.32 0.81
C LEU A 142 -4.42 10.74 0.98
N PRO A 143 -3.95 11.04 2.21
CA PRO A 143 -2.66 11.66 2.40
C PRO A 143 -1.51 10.65 2.55
N PHE A 144 -1.82 9.45 3.03
CA PHE A 144 -0.85 8.42 3.32
C PHE A 144 -1.48 7.02 3.35
N THR A 145 -0.62 6.00 3.31
CA THR A 145 -0.95 4.62 3.72
C THR A 145 -0.25 4.27 5.01
N PHE A 146 -0.83 3.37 5.79
CA PHE A 146 -0.32 2.94 7.09
C PHE A 146 -0.21 1.41 7.13
N MET A 147 0.93 0.88 7.57
CA MET A 147 1.18 -0.56 7.65
C MET A 147 1.74 -0.93 9.02
N PRO A 148 0.94 -1.53 9.93
CA PRO A 148 1.42 -2.06 11.19
C PRO A 148 1.91 -3.50 11.03
N MET A 149 2.93 -3.88 11.79
CA MET A 149 3.52 -5.22 11.75
C MET A 149 4.19 -5.58 13.08
N LEU A 150 4.16 -6.86 13.43
CA LEU A 150 5.02 -7.41 14.47
C LEU A 150 6.32 -7.88 13.83
N GLN A 151 7.43 -7.67 14.52
CA GLN A 151 8.76 -8.00 14.04
C GLN A 151 9.55 -8.68 15.15
N ALA A 152 10.32 -9.71 14.79
CA ALA A 152 11.26 -10.36 15.69
C ALA A 152 12.59 -10.55 14.97
N GLY A 153 13.69 -10.17 15.61
CA GLY A 153 15.03 -10.32 15.08
C GLY A 153 15.95 -11.03 16.07
N ILE A 154 16.94 -11.76 15.54
CA ILE A 154 17.95 -12.45 16.33
C ILE A 154 19.33 -12.33 15.66
N GLY A 155 20.34 -12.05 16.47
CA GLY A 155 21.73 -12.01 16.05
C GLY A 155 22.33 -13.40 15.93
N LEU A 156 23.12 -13.58 14.88
CA LEU A 156 23.74 -14.81 14.43
C LEU A 156 25.28 -14.65 14.43
N PRO A 157 26.05 -15.74 14.25
CA PRO A 157 27.49 -15.66 14.06
C PRO A 157 27.89 -14.77 12.87
N PHE A 158 29.16 -14.37 12.83
CA PHE A 158 29.73 -13.55 11.75
C PHE A 158 29.03 -12.21 11.54
N HIS A 159 28.67 -11.53 12.64
CA HIS A 159 28.02 -10.22 12.61
C HIS A 159 26.79 -10.20 11.68
N SER A 160 25.94 -11.21 11.82
CA SER A 160 24.74 -11.38 11.01
C SER A 160 23.49 -11.29 11.88
N GLU A 161 22.36 -10.95 11.28
CA GLU A 161 21.07 -10.89 11.93
C GLU A 161 20.01 -11.34 10.93
N ILE A 162 19.09 -12.17 11.40
CA ILE A 162 17.86 -12.48 10.68
C ILE A 162 16.69 -11.81 11.39
N THR A 163 15.78 -11.25 10.61
CA THR A 163 14.57 -10.60 11.10
C THR A 163 13.38 -11.17 10.35
N VAL A 164 12.35 -11.55 11.09
CA VAL A 164 11.06 -11.93 10.54
C VAL A 164 10.02 -10.89 10.94
N ARG A 165 9.04 -10.67 10.08
CA ARG A 165 7.87 -9.87 10.42
C ARG A 165 6.60 -10.58 10.01
N PHE A 166 5.56 -10.40 10.80
CA PHE A 166 4.29 -11.06 10.58
C PHE A 166 3.14 -10.21 11.10
N LEU A 167 2.00 -10.36 10.44
CA LEU A 167 0.69 -9.98 10.96
C LEU A 167 -0.18 -11.23 10.81
N PRO A 168 -0.68 -11.81 11.92
CA PRO A 168 -1.56 -12.97 11.82
C PRO A 168 -2.82 -12.59 11.04
N THR A 169 -3.51 -13.58 10.50
CA THR A 169 -4.78 -13.35 9.82
C THR A 169 -5.77 -12.68 10.78
N VAL A 170 -6.09 -11.42 10.52
CA VAL A 170 -7.07 -10.65 11.27
C VAL A 170 -8.23 -10.29 10.37
N ASN A 171 -9.46 -10.55 10.82
CA ASN A 171 -10.66 -10.12 10.13
C ASN A 171 -11.00 -8.70 10.59
N VAL A 172 -10.79 -7.73 9.71
CA VAL A 172 -11.08 -6.34 9.99
C VAL A 172 -12.43 -5.98 9.36
N PRO A 173 -13.41 -5.48 10.14
CA PRO A 173 -14.70 -5.07 9.60
C PRO A 173 -14.52 -4.12 8.41
N LYS A 174 -15.23 -4.39 7.29
CA LYS A 174 -15.19 -3.61 6.04
C LYS A 174 -13.86 -3.60 5.26
N ILE A 175 -12.84 -4.31 5.72
CA ILE A 175 -11.54 -4.47 5.02
C ILE A 175 -11.29 -5.94 4.66
N GLY A 176 -11.87 -6.87 5.42
CA GLY A 176 -11.78 -8.30 5.18
C GLY A 176 -10.64 -8.95 5.96
N SER A 177 -10.22 -10.11 5.47
CA SER A 177 -9.12 -10.88 6.05
C SER A 177 -7.80 -10.27 5.60
N VAL A 178 -6.94 -9.89 6.55
CA VAL A 178 -5.64 -9.28 6.30
C VAL A 178 -4.54 -10.16 6.89
N LYS A 179 -3.48 -10.43 6.12
CA LYS A 179 -2.28 -11.14 6.59
C LYS A 179 -1.00 -10.57 5.98
N LEU A 180 0.11 -10.67 6.71
CA LEU A 180 1.42 -10.24 6.25
C LEU A 180 2.50 -11.19 6.76
N TRP A 181 3.52 -11.44 5.95
CA TRP A 181 4.77 -12.03 6.40
C TRP A 181 5.97 -11.41 5.70
N GLY A 182 7.16 -11.58 6.27
CA GLY A 182 8.40 -11.16 5.65
C GLY A 182 9.62 -11.73 6.34
N VAL A 183 10.71 -11.76 5.59
CA VAL A 183 12.05 -12.17 6.07
C VAL A 183 13.06 -11.12 5.62
N GLY A 184 14.00 -10.79 6.51
CA GLY A 184 15.09 -9.89 6.24
C GLY A 184 16.38 -10.40 6.87
N VAL A 185 17.49 -10.03 6.25
CA VAL A 185 18.84 -10.35 6.69
C VAL A 185 19.69 -9.09 6.72
N LYS A 186 20.59 -9.00 7.69
CA LYS A 186 21.52 -7.88 7.82
C LYS A 186 22.88 -8.42 8.22
N ASN A 187 23.94 -8.01 7.52
CA ASN A 187 25.30 -8.40 7.82
C ASN A 187 26.21 -7.17 7.89
N GLU A 188 27.07 -7.12 8.90
CA GLU A 188 28.16 -6.14 8.99
C GLU A 188 29.42 -6.68 8.35
N PHE A 189 29.92 -5.97 7.35
CA PHE A 189 31.05 -6.40 6.53
C PHE A 189 32.27 -5.47 6.62
N LYS A 190 32.25 -4.51 7.56
CA LYS A 190 33.32 -3.54 7.79
C LYS A 190 34.71 -4.18 7.92
N GLU A 191 34.77 -5.36 8.56
CA GLU A 191 36.02 -6.07 8.84
C GLU A 191 36.77 -6.53 7.58
N PHE A 192 36.07 -6.67 6.45
CA PHE A 192 36.65 -7.08 5.17
C PHE A 192 37.25 -5.93 4.37
N ILE A 193 37.10 -4.68 4.83
CA ILE A 193 37.63 -3.49 4.14
C ILE A 193 38.91 -3.02 4.85
N PRO A 194 40.09 -3.12 4.21
CA PRO A 194 41.34 -2.62 4.77
C PRO A 194 41.23 -1.14 5.18
N GLY A 195 41.78 -0.79 6.33
CA GLY A 195 41.74 0.58 6.87
C GLY A 195 40.45 0.98 7.59
N LEU A 196 39.31 0.34 7.33
CA LEU A 196 38.04 0.64 8.02
C LEU A 196 37.82 -0.16 9.31
N LYS A 197 38.60 -1.22 9.54
CA LYS A 197 38.46 -2.10 10.72
C LYS A 197 38.53 -1.35 12.05
N LEU A 198 39.42 -0.36 12.17
CA LEU A 198 39.64 0.43 13.38
C LEU A 198 38.71 1.65 13.49
N VAL A 199 37.99 1.99 12.43
CA VAL A 199 37.09 3.15 12.43
C VAL A 199 35.86 2.81 13.29
N PRO A 200 35.48 3.64 14.27
CA PRO A 200 34.42 3.35 15.24
C PRO A 200 33.02 3.63 14.66
N ILE A 201 32.77 3.10 13.47
CA ILE A 201 31.50 3.11 12.74
C ILE A 201 31.03 1.68 12.49
N ASP A 202 29.77 1.53 12.11
CA ASP A 202 29.12 0.30 11.71
C ASP A 202 28.83 0.40 10.20
N LEU A 203 29.18 -0.62 9.42
CA LEU A 203 28.95 -0.67 7.98
C LEU A 203 28.29 -2.00 7.60
N SER A 204 27.03 -1.94 7.17
CA SER A 204 26.21 -3.13 7.00
C SER A 204 25.38 -3.10 5.72
N VAL A 205 25.08 -4.27 5.20
CA VAL A 205 24.09 -4.47 4.13
C VAL A 205 22.84 -5.10 4.74
N MET A 206 21.68 -4.64 4.30
CA MET A 206 20.38 -5.13 4.73
C MET A 206 19.52 -5.48 3.52
N LEU A 207 18.94 -6.68 3.52
CA LEU A 207 17.98 -7.13 2.50
C LEU A 207 16.69 -7.54 3.20
N GLY A 208 15.54 -7.14 2.67
CA GLY A 208 14.24 -7.47 3.24
C GLY A 208 13.18 -7.74 2.19
N TYR A 209 12.35 -8.75 2.42
CA TYR A 209 11.22 -9.08 1.57
C TYR A 209 9.93 -9.22 2.38
N THR A 210 8.84 -8.68 1.85
CA THR A 210 7.50 -8.87 2.42
C THR A 210 6.44 -9.14 1.42
N LYS A 211 5.46 -9.90 1.89
CA LYS A 211 4.22 -10.17 1.21
C LYS A 211 3.05 -9.83 2.12
N PHE A 212 2.11 -9.09 1.57
CA PHE A 212 0.84 -8.73 2.15
C PHE A 212 -0.28 -9.32 1.28
N ALA A 213 -1.34 -9.80 1.90
CA ALA A 213 -2.53 -10.22 1.20
C ALA A 213 -3.77 -9.82 2.01
N SER A 214 -4.76 -9.27 1.32
CA SER A 214 -6.07 -8.98 1.87
C SER A 214 -7.17 -9.43 0.92
N ALA A 215 -8.24 -9.99 1.47
CA ALA A 215 -9.43 -10.38 0.71
C ALA A 215 -10.71 -10.04 1.48
N PHE A 216 -11.64 -9.39 0.79
CA PHE A 216 -12.97 -9.08 1.29
C PHE A 216 -14.02 -9.70 0.38
N ASN A 217 -14.94 -10.50 0.92
CA ASN A 217 -16.01 -11.08 0.12
C ASN A 217 -16.99 -9.98 -0.31
N ILE A 218 -17.27 -9.92 -1.60
CA ILE A 218 -18.32 -9.09 -2.19
C ILE A 218 -19.51 -10.02 -2.50
N SER A 219 -20.72 -9.50 -2.35
CA SER A 219 -21.93 -10.19 -2.81
C SER A 219 -22.70 -9.27 -3.74
N TYR A 220 -22.30 -9.26 -5.00
CA TYR A 220 -22.97 -8.57 -6.10
C TYR A 220 -23.60 -9.62 -7.02
N LYS A 221 -24.77 -10.11 -6.61
CA LYS A 221 -25.52 -11.14 -7.32
C LYS A 221 -26.70 -10.50 -8.05
N PRO A 222 -26.95 -10.89 -9.31
CA PRO A 222 -28.17 -10.49 -9.99
C PRO A 222 -29.37 -11.13 -9.28
N ASP A 223 -30.57 -10.55 -9.43
CA ASP A 223 -31.80 -11.25 -9.06
C ASP A 223 -31.88 -12.56 -9.85
N PRO A 224 -32.37 -13.68 -9.27
CA PRO A 224 -32.55 -14.93 -10.01
C PRO A 224 -33.30 -14.79 -11.35
N ALA A 225 -34.22 -13.82 -11.47
CA ALA A 225 -34.93 -13.54 -12.71
C ALA A 225 -34.07 -12.86 -13.79
N ASP A 226 -32.97 -12.22 -13.38
CA ASP A 226 -32.13 -11.36 -14.22
C ASP A 226 -30.76 -12.00 -14.53
N ILE A 227 -30.55 -13.28 -14.17
CA ILE A 227 -29.29 -13.98 -14.46
C ILE A 227 -29.11 -14.06 -16.00
N PRO A 228 -27.96 -13.61 -16.53
CA PRO A 228 -27.65 -13.74 -17.95
C PRO A 228 -27.79 -15.18 -18.45
N SER A 229 -28.37 -15.36 -19.64
CA SER A 229 -28.56 -16.68 -20.24
C SER A 229 -27.24 -17.45 -20.33
N GLY A 230 -27.25 -18.73 -19.92
CA GLY A 230 -26.06 -19.57 -19.89
C GLY A 230 -25.28 -19.54 -18.57
N HIS A 231 -25.70 -18.75 -17.59
CA HIS A 231 -25.09 -18.67 -16.25
C HIS A 231 -26.03 -19.15 -15.14
N THR A 232 -25.46 -19.48 -13.99
CA THR A 232 -26.15 -19.96 -12.79
C THR A 232 -25.86 -19.07 -11.58
N ALA A 233 -26.79 -19.01 -10.62
CA ALA A 233 -26.61 -18.21 -9.40
C ALA A 233 -25.34 -18.57 -8.61
N SER A 234 -24.90 -19.83 -8.67
CA SER A 234 -23.69 -20.31 -7.99
C SER A 234 -22.40 -19.67 -8.49
N GLU A 235 -22.34 -19.23 -9.75
CA GLU A 235 -21.14 -18.63 -10.35
C GLU A 235 -20.78 -17.28 -9.71
N PHE A 236 -21.71 -16.64 -9.01
CA PHE A 236 -21.52 -15.33 -8.36
C PHE A 236 -21.20 -15.45 -6.86
N ASN A 237 -20.96 -16.66 -6.33
CA ASN A 237 -20.75 -16.88 -4.89
C ASN A 237 -19.33 -16.54 -4.39
N ASP A 238 -18.32 -16.60 -5.26
CA ASP A 238 -16.90 -16.47 -4.89
C ASP A 238 -16.31 -15.08 -5.19
N GLN A 239 -17.18 -14.06 -5.30
CA GLN A 239 -16.79 -12.69 -5.56
C GLN A 239 -15.99 -12.08 -4.40
N LYS A 240 -14.82 -11.51 -4.70
CA LYS A 240 -13.92 -10.91 -3.73
C LYS A 240 -13.31 -9.62 -4.25
N LEU A 241 -13.07 -8.68 -3.34
CA LEU A 241 -12.09 -7.61 -3.52
C LEU A 241 -10.76 -8.10 -2.96
N VAL A 242 -9.71 -8.09 -3.76
CA VAL A 242 -8.37 -8.52 -3.35
C VAL A 242 -7.38 -7.36 -3.40
N LEU A 243 -6.48 -7.34 -2.42
CA LEU A 243 -5.30 -6.49 -2.39
C LEU A 243 -4.10 -7.36 -2.05
N ASP A 244 -3.28 -7.65 -3.06
CA ASP A 244 -2.03 -8.40 -2.93
C ASP A 244 -0.87 -7.43 -3.13
N ALA A 245 0.12 -7.47 -2.25
CA ALA A 245 1.27 -6.59 -2.38
C ALA A 245 2.55 -7.28 -1.92
N SER A 246 3.66 -6.88 -2.53
CA SER A 246 4.98 -7.30 -2.11
C SER A 246 5.97 -6.15 -2.15
N GLY A 247 6.95 -6.20 -1.25
CA GLY A 247 8.02 -5.23 -1.17
C GLY A 247 9.36 -5.95 -1.01
N PHE A 248 10.36 -5.51 -1.76
CA PHE A 248 11.75 -5.89 -1.56
C PHE A 248 12.60 -4.63 -1.37
N THR A 249 13.51 -4.66 -0.39
CA THR A 249 14.45 -3.57 -0.14
C THR A 249 15.85 -4.11 0.03
N ALA A 250 16.83 -3.40 -0.53
CA ALA A 250 18.25 -3.61 -0.33
C ALA A 250 18.89 -2.29 0.09
N ARG A 251 19.63 -2.26 1.20
CA ARG A 251 20.23 -1.02 1.72
C ARG A 251 21.66 -1.23 2.20
N LEU A 252 22.50 -0.26 1.89
CA LEU A 252 23.77 -0.04 2.56
C LEU A 252 23.52 0.92 3.73
N LEU A 253 23.99 0.54 4.92
CA LEU A 253 23.79 1.26 6.16
C LEU A 253 25.14 1.66 6.75
N VAL A 254 25.26 2.92 7.15
CA VAL A 254 26.40 3.43 7.91
C VAL A 254 25.85 4.02 9.20
N GLY A 255 26.44 3.67 10.34
CA GLY A 255 25.96 4.21 11.60
C GLY A 255 26.93 4.06 12.75
N LYS A 256 26.46 4.41 13.94
CA LYS A 256 27.17 4.17 15.18
C LYS A 256 26.18 3.80 16.26
N SER A 257 26.43 2.64 16.88
CA SER A 257 25.62 2.16 17.99
C SER A 257 26.36 2.26 19.33
N LEU A 258 25.86 3.13 20.20
CA LEU A 258 26.25 3.28 21.61
C LEU A 258 25.30 2.46 22.50
N PRO A 259 25.57 2.32 23.82
CA PRO A 259 24.73 1.51 24.71
C PRO A 259 23.25 1.95 24.77
N PHE A 260 22.97 3.25 24.74
CA PHE A 260 21.60 3.78 24.87
C PHE A 260 21.03 4.35 23.57
N VAL A 261 21.89 4.68 22.60
CA VAL A 261 21.47 5.31 21.35
C VAL A 261 22.20 4.70 20.16
N SER A 262 21.48 4.52 19.07
CA SER A 262 22.05 4.23 17.75
C SER A 262 21.58 5.30 16.79
N ALA A 263 22.48 5.81 15.96
CA ALA A 263 22.15 6.66 14.83
C ALA A 263 22.72 6.03 13.56
N TYR A 264 22.01 6.13 12.45
CA TYR A 264 22.43 5.58 11.18
C TYR A 264 21.83 6.36 10.01
N VAL A 265 22.52 6.27 8.88
CA VAL A 265 22.05 6.69 7.57
C VAL A 265 22.15 5.52 6.61
N GLY A 266 21.42 5.57 5.51
CA GLY A 266 21.51 4.53 4.49
C GLY A 266 21.17 5.02 3.10
N LEU A 267 21.67 4.28 2.13
CA LEU A 267 21.32 4.41 0.71
C LEU A 267 20.90 3.03 0.23
N GLY A 268 19.85 2.98 -0.57
CA GLY A 268 19.33 1.69 -1.01
C GLY A 268 18.41 1.78 -2.19
N TYR A 269 18.04 0.60 -2.67
CA TYR A 269 17.07 0.41 -3.73
C TYR A 269 15.91 -0.40 -3.18
N SER A 270 14.69 0.02 -3.52
CA SER A 270 13.47 -0.69 -3.13
C SER A 270 12.61 -0.93 -4.35
N THR A 271 11.88 -2.04 -4.34
CA THR A 271 10.84 -2.36 -5.32
C THR A 271 9.58 -2.78 -4.58
N ALA A 272 8.44 -2.47 -5.15
CA ALA A 272 7.14 -2.81 -4.64
C ALA A 272 6.20 -3.13 -5.80
N LYS A 273 5.36 -4.15 -5.59
CA LYS A 273 4.24 -4.50 -6.46
C LYS A 273 2.97 -4.48 -5.64
N THR A 274 1.89 -3.94 -6.20
CA THR A 274 0.58 -3.90 -5.55
C THR A 274 -0.49 -4.14 -6.59
N ASP A 275 -1.25 -5.21 -6.40
CA ASP A 275 -2.33 -5.64 -7.25
C ASP A 275 -3.64 -5.46 -6.48
N PHE A 276 -4.56 -4.70 -7.05
CA PHE A 276 -5.87 -4.44 -6.48
C PHE A 276 -6.94 -4.76 -7.53
N GLY A 277 -7.91 -5.59 -7.17
CA GLY A 277 -8.87 -6.02 -8.16
C GLY A 277 -10.05 -6.80 -7.61
N LEU A 278 -11.00 -7.03 -8.51
CA LEU A 278 -12.13 -7.90 -8.28
C LEU A 278 -11.76 -9.31 -8.73
N LYS A 279 -12.03 -10.30 -7.89
CA LYS A 279 -11.89 -11.74 -8.19
C LYS A 279 -13.25 -12.40 -8.20
N GLY A 280 -13.46 -13.33 -9.13
CA GLY A 280 -14.72 -14.04 -9.34
C GLY A 280 -15.48 -13.53 -10.57
N ASN A 281 -16.68 -14.07 -10.79
CA ASN A 281 -17.54 -13.68 -11.91
C ASN A 281 -18.46 -12.55 -11.50
N TYR A 282 -18.56 -11.50 -12.32
CA TYR A 282 -19.42 -10.34 -12.08
C TYR A 282 -20.34 -10.12 -13.27
N PRO A 283 -21.65 -9.94 -13.06
CA PRO A 283 -22.55 -9.57 -14.13
C PRO A 283 -22.35 -8.08 -14.47
N ILE A 284 -22.11 -7.78 -15.74
CA ILE A 284 -21.91 -6.41 -16.23
C ILE A 284 -23.24 -5.88 -16.77
N GLY A 285 -23.60 -4.67 -16.34
CA GLY A 285 -24.89 -4.05 -16.65
C GLY A 285 -25.56 -3.47 -15.41
N ILE A 286 -26.82 -3.05 -15.57
CA ILE A 286 -27.61 -2.46 -14.49
C ILE A 286 -28.87 -3.31 -14.35
N ALA A 287 -29.14 -3.81 -13.15
CA ALA A 287 -30.38 -4.53 -12.87
C ALA A 287 -31.61 -3.76 -13.42
N PRO A 288 -32.53 -4.42 -14.14
CA PRO A 288 -32.59 -5.87 -14.39
C PRO A 288 -31.81 -6.36 -15.62
N LEU A 289 -31.15 -5.47 -16.36
CA LEU A 289 -30.49 -5.79 -17.64
C LEU A 289 -28.97 -5.93 -17.50
N TYR A 290 -28.51 -7.18 -17.55
CA TYR A 290 -27.10 -7.54 -17.60
C TYR A 290 -26.71 -7.99 -19.01
N THR A 291 -25.61 -7.45 -19.53
CA THR A 291 -25.16 -7.65 -20.91
C THR A 291 -24.15 -8.78 -21.06
N SER A 292 -23.34 -9.03 -20.03
CA SER A 292 -22.34 -10.11 -20.02
C SER A 292 -21.99 -10.52 -18.59
N VAL A 293 -21.25 -11.62 -18.44
CA VAL A 293 -20.58 -12.00 -17.19
C VAL A 293 -19.09 -12.00 -17.43
N GLU A 294 -18.38 -11.18 -16.66
CA GLU A 294 -16.93 -11.04 -16.78
C GLU A 294 -16.24 -11.65 -15.58
N LYS A 295 -15.15 -12.38 -15.84
CA LYS A 295 -14.30 -12.95 -14.80
C LYS A 295 -13.17 -11.98 -14.48
N ASP A 296 -13.04 -11.64 -13.20
CA ASP A 296 -12.04 -10.70 -12.68
C ASP A 296 -12.01 -9.35 -13.45
N PRO A 297 -13.16 -8.64 -13.60
CA PRO A 297 -13.31 -7.54 -14.56
C PRO A 297 -12.45 -6.31 -14.28
N ILE A 298 -11.96 -6.16 -13.04
CA ILE A 298 -11.14 -5.03 -12.63
C ILE A 298 -9.85 -5.57 -12.05
N MET A 299 -8.73 -5.15 -12.64
CA MET A 299 -7.41 -5.49 -12.16
C MET A 299 -6.48 -4.30 -12.39
N MET A 300 -6.10 -3.66 -11.29
CA MET A 300 -5.15 -2.55 -11.27
C MET A 300 -3.83 -3.06 -10.71
N GLN A 301 -2.76 -2.90 -11.47
CA GLN A 301 -1.43 -3.36 -11.10
C GLN A 301 -0.48 -2.18 -11.02
N TYR A 302 0.21 -2.06 -9.89
CA TYR A 302 1.14 -0.97 -9.63
C TYR A 302 2.51 -1.54 -9.34
N THR A 303 3.52 -1.04 -10.03
CA THR A 303 4.91 -1.28 -9.70
C THR A 303 5.58 0.05 -9.38
N HIS A 304 6.31 0.08 -8.28
CA HIS A 304 7.19 1.19 -7.94
C HIS A 304 8.55 0.65 -7.55
N ASN A 305 9.59 1.20 -8.15
CA ASN A 305 10.95 0.96 -7.72
C ASN A 305 11.74 2.27 -7.72
N GLY A 306 12.85 2.30 -7.00
CA GLY A 306 13.72 3.47 -6.99
C GLY A 306 14.78 3.43 -5.91
N PHE A 307 15.75 4.33 -6.07
CA PHE A 307 16.73 4.61 -5.05
C PHE A 307 16.15 5.54 -3.99
N SER A 308 16.57 5.34 -2.75
CA SER A 308 16.19 6.21 -1.63
C SER A 308 17.34 6.31 -0.63
N GLY A 309 17.38 7.46 0.05
CA GLY A 309 18.24 7.68 1.21
C GLY A 309 17.42 7.68 2.48
N ASN A 310 18.00 7.25 3.60
CA ASN A 310 17.31 7.30 4.88
C ASN A 310 18.22 7.77 6.01
N ILE A 311 17.60 8.32 7.04
CA ILE A 311 18.21 8.62 8.33
C ILE A 311 17.32 8.04 9.42
N GLY A 312 17.91 7.45 10.44
CA GLY A 312 17.16 6.92 11.55
C GLY A 312 17.97 6.81 12.82
N PHE A 313 17.25 6.58 13.90
CA PHE A 313 17.83 6.41 15.22
C PHE A 313 17.02 5.42 16.05
N ARG A 314 17.67 4.91 17.10
CA ARG A 314 17.06 4.09 18.14
C ARG A 314 17.53 4.58 19.50
N VAL A 315 16.61 4.65 20.46
CA VAL A 315 16.87 4.88 21.88
C VAL A 315 16.49 3.64 22.67
N ARG A 316 17.33 3.22 23.61
CA ARG A 316 17.06 2.11 24.53
C ARG A 316 16.97 2.61 25.97
N LEU A 317 15.88 2.25 26.63
CA LEU A 317 15.60 2.51 28.04
C LEU A 317 15.48 1.17 28.77
N GLY A 318 16.62 0.65 29.23
CA GLY A 318 16.71 -0.72 29.76
C GLY A 318 16.40 -1.74 28.66
N VAL A 319 15.36 -2.55 28.88
CA VAL A 319 14.90 -3.57 27.93
C VAL A 319 14.01 -2.99 26.83
N LEU A 320 13.44 -1.79 27.02
CA LEU A 320 12.59 -1.14 26.03
C LEU A 320 13.44 -0.42 25.00
N ALA A 321 13.05 -0.52 23.73
CA ALA A 321 13.67 0.17 22.61
C ALA A 321 12.61 0.90 21.79
N PHE A 322 12.95 2.11 21.38
CA PHE A 322 12.15 2.95 20.48
C PHE A 322 13.01 3.28 19.27
N ASN A 323 12.44 3.23 18.07
CA ASN A 323 13.15 3.59 16.85
C ASN A 323 12.28 4.45 15.96
N ALA A 324 12.93 5.31 15.18
CA ALA A 324 12.30 6.10 14.13
C ALA A 324 13.24 6.21 12.93
N ASP A 325 12.67 6.18 11.73
CA ASP A 325 13.37 6.27 10.46
C ASP A 325 12.57 7.14 9.50
N TYR A 326 13.28 8.01 8.77
CA TYR A 326 12.75 8.75 7.65
C TYR A 326 13.54 8.39 6.39
N THR A 327 12.81 7.92 5.38
CA THR A 327 13.33 7.55 4.06
C THR A 327 12.81 8.54 3.03
N LEU A 328 13.74 9.21 2.35
CA LEU A 328 13.50 10.12 1.23
C LEU A 328 13.66 9.35 -0.09
N GLY A 329 12.55 9.25 -0.82
CA GLY A 329 12.45 8.72 -2.18
C GLY A 329 11.31 9.43 -2.93
N GLU A 330 10.86 8.91 -4.07
CA GLU A 330 9.69 9.45 -4.80
C GLU A 330 8.46 9.55 -3.88
N TYR A 331 8.21 8.49 -3.11
CA TYR A 331 7.25 8.47 -2.01
C TYR A 331 8.01 8.47 -0.69
N ALA A 332 7.84 9.54 0.09
CA ALA A 332 8.48 9.63 1.39
C ALA A 332 7.87 8.65 2.39
N LEU A 333 8.72 8.01 3.18
CA LEU A 333 8.36 6.90 4.06
C LEU A 333 8.87 7.18 5.47
N TYR A 334 7.97 7.07 6.44
CA TYR A 334 8.26 7.21 7.86
C TYR A 334 8.07 5.84 8.51
N SER A 335 9.01 5.42 9.35
CA SER A 335 8.84 4.19 10.15
C SER A 335 9.09 4.49 11.60
N ALA A 336 8.32 3.86 12.48
CA ALA A 336 8.49 3.95 13.92
C ALA A 336 8.27 2.58 14.56
N GLY A 337 8.97 2.30 15.65
CA GLY A 337 8.83 1.04 16.36
C GLY A 337 9.04 1.20 17.86
N ILE A 338 8.39 0.29 18.59
CA ILE A 338 8.55 0.09 20.02
C ILE A 338 8.65 -1.41 20.30
N GLY A 339 9.59 -1.80 21.15
CA GLY A 339 9.77 -3.21 21.44
C GLY A 339 10.66 -3.49 22.63
N ILE A 340 10.81 -4.78 22.89
CA ILE A 340 11.81 -5.31 23.82
C ILE A 340 13.05 -5.64 23.00
N SER A 341 14.22 -5.22 23.46
CA SER A 341 15.49 -5.55 22.84
C SER A 341 16.50 -5.99 23.89
N PHE A 342 16.98 -7.21 23.73
CA PHE A 342 18.12 -7.74 24.45
C PHE A 342 19.33 -7.83 23.51
N ARG A 343 20.53 -7.75 24.08
CA ARG A 343 21.76 -7.68 23.30
C ARG A 343 22.78 -8.68 23.81
#